data_AF-W8BAX7-F1
#
_entry.id   AF-W8BAX7-F1
#
_cell.length_a   1.000
_cell.length_b   1.000
_cell.length_c   1.000
_cell.angle_alpha   90.00
_cell.angle_beta   90.00
_cell.angle_gamma   90.00
#
_symmetry.space_group_name_H-M   'P 1'
#
loop_
_entity.id
_entity.type
_entity.pdbx_description
1 polymer ?
#
loop_
_entity_poly.entity_id
_entity_poly.type
_entity_poly.pdbx_seq_one_letter_code
_entity_poly.pdbx_strand_id
1 'polypeptide(L)'
;MLEVEPSPINEKDLEDLKDRMKLIVEADPKQYHNDFSLRRYLRAFKTVDATFQAILKTNKWREQYGVSTLADSEAIKLHGNKARVLRHRDCVGRPVIYIPAKNHNSNDRDIDELTKFIVFCLEEACKKCFEEVVDSLCIVFDLAGFSTTCMDYQLVKNLIWLLSKHYPERLGVCLIINAPGIFSTIWPIIRQWLDENTAKKVIFVDNEIDLCKYLIPDILPTDM
;
A
#
# COMPACT_ATOMS: atom_id res chain seq x y z
N MET A 1 -7.68 -4.29 19.77
CA MET A 1 -6.86 -4.56 18.58
C MET A 1 -5.42 -4.48 19.02
N LEU A 2 -4.62 -5.52 18.76
CA LEU A 2 -3.18 -5.46 19.01
C LEU A 2 -2.58 -4.71 17.82
N GLU A 3 -2.24 -3.44 18.00
CA GLU A 3 -1.30 -2.79 17.11
C GLU A 3 -0.01 -3.60 17.14
N VAL A 4 0.42 -4.08 15.96
CA VAL A 4 1.77 -4.63 15.86
C VAL A 4 2.67 -3.43 15.95
N GLU A 5 3.28 -3.23 17.13
CA GLU A 5 4.23 -2.15 17.31
C GLU A 5 5.28 -2.24 16.20
N PRO A 6 5.59 -1.11 15.56
CA PRO A 6 6.57 -1.12 14.51
C PRO A 6 7.92 -1.60 15.06
N SER A 7 8.64 -2.42 14.28
CA SER A 7 9.96 -2.89 14.73
C SER A 7 10.84 -1.69 15.09
N PRO A 8 11.54 -1.75 16.25
CA PRO A 8 12.39 -0.66 16.69
C PRO A 8 13.52 -0.44 15.69
N ILE A 9 13.98 0.80 15.62
CA ILE A 9 15.14 1.19 14.81
C ILE A 9 16.27 1.65 15.73
N ASN A 10 17.50 1.54 15.24
CA ASN A 10 18.66 2.08 15.93
C ASN A 10 18.75 3.59 15.68
N GLU A 11 18.69 4.41 16.74
CA GLU A 11 18.75 5.88 16.61
C GLU A 11 20.10 6.37 16.03
N LYS A 12 21.19 5.63 16.24
CA LYS A 12 22.48 5.97 15.60
C LYS A 12 22.44 5.77 14.08
N ASP A 13 21.77 4.72 13.63
CA ASP A 13 21.60 4.45 12.19
C ASP A 13 20.67 5.50 11.55
N LEU A 14 19.66 5.96 12.28
CA LEU A 14 18.80 7.05 11.84
C LEU A 14 19.58 8.36 11.70
N GLU A 15 20.47 8.67 12.64
CA GLU A 15 21.29 9.89 12.57
C GLU A 15 22.29 9.85 11.40
N ASP A 16 23.01 8.74 11.18
CA ASP A 16 23.87 8.57 10.00
C ASP A 16 23.06 8.73 8.70
N LEU A 17 21.86 8.15 8.64
CA LEU A 17 20.98 8.31 7.49
C LEU A 17 20.58 9.79 7.26
N LYS A 18 20.26 10.53 8.32
CA LYS A 18 19.91 11.96 8.23
C LYS A 18 21.08 12.78 7.71
N ASP A 19 22.28 12.53 8.19
CA ASP A 19 23.49 13.22 7.74
C ASP A 19 23.74 12.98 6.23
N ARG A 20 23.59 11.73 5.78
CA ARG A 20 23.72 11.41 4.34
C ARG A 20 22.63 12.08 3.50
N MET A 21 21.38 12.08 3.98
CA MET A 21 20.26 12.70 3.28
C MET A 21 20.38 14.22 3.24
N LYS A 22 20.96 14.86 4.25
CA LYS A 22 21.18 16.31 4.28
C LYS A 22 21.99 16.78 3.08
N LEU A 23 23.08 16.07 2.75
CA LEU A 23 23.92 16.39 1.58
C LEU A 23 23.13 16.30 0.26
N ILE A 24 22.22 15.33 0.15
CA ILE A 24 21.37 15.16 -1.04
C ILE A 24 20.33 16.27 -1.13
N VAL A 25 19.70 16.63 -0.01
CA VAL A 25 18.68 17.70 0.05
C VAL A 25 19.28 19.08 -0.20
N GLU A 26 20.52 19.32 0.27
CA GLU A 26 21.25 20.56 -0.04
C GLU A 26 21.55 20.70 -1.55
N ALA A 27 21.81 19.58 -2.24
CA ALA A 27 22.02 19.56 -3.68
C ALA A 27 20.71 19.66 -4.49
N ASP A 28 19.65 18.99 -4.03
CA ASP A 28 18.31 19.03 -4.64
C ASP A 28 17.22 18.98 -3.55
N PRO A 29 16.60 20.13 -3.20
CA PRO A 29 15.56 20.20 -2.19
C PRO A 29 14.32 19.32 -2.46
N LYS A 30 14.11 18.89 -3.71
CA LYS A 30 12.99 17.99 -4.06
C LYS A 30 13.18 16.57 -3.54
N GLN A 31 14.40 16.19 -3.16
CA GLN A 31 14.75 14.88 -2.60
C GLN A 31 14.44 14.76 -1.09
N TYR A 32 13.75 15.75 -0.51
CA TYR A 32 13.47 15.79 0.93
C TYR A 32 12.62 14.63 1.42
N HIS A 33 13.02 14.05 2.55
CA HIS A 33 12.24 13.12 3.35
C HIS A 33 12.21 13.59 4.80
N ASN A 34 11.03 13.55 5.42
CA ASN A 34 10.89 13.81 6.85
C ASN A 34 11.33 12.62 7.71
N ASP A 35 11.43 12.85 9.02
CA ASP A 35 11.88 11.84 9.99
C ASP A 35 11.05 10.54 9.91
N PHE A 36 9.71 10.66 9.87
CA PHE A 36 8.80 9.51 9.75
C PHE A 36 9.08 8.64 8.52
N SER A 37 9.31 9.27 7.36
CA SER A 37 9.68 8.56 6.13
C SER A 37 11.02 7.86 6.28
N LEU A 38 12.04 8.52 6.83
CA LEU A 38 13.35 7.90 7.04
C LEU A 38 13.26 6.68 7.96
N ARG A 39 12.49 6.77 9.04
CA ARG A 39 12.24 5.65 9.98
C ARG A 39 11.58 4.46 9.28
N ARG A 40 10.57 4.69 8.44
CA ARG A 40 9.90 3.63 7.65
C ARG A 40 10.87 2.91 6.72
N TYR A 41 11.65 3.67 5.95
CA TYR A 41 12.63 3.09 5.05
C TYR A 41 13.72 2.33 5.81
N LEU A 42 14.23 2.88 6.91
CA LEU A 42 15.25 2.21 7.73
C LEU A 42 14.72 0.88 8.30
N ARG A 43 13.47 0.85 8.74
CA ARG A 43 12.83 -0.39 9.22
C ARG A 43 12.68 -1.42 8.11
N ALA A 44 12.39 -1.01 6.87
CA ALA A 44 12.26 -1.95 5.75
C ALA A 44 13.61 -2.49 5.26
N PHE A 45 14.61 -1.63 5.10
CA PHE A 45 15.89 -1.97 4.47
C PHE A 45 17.00 -2.33 5.46
N LYS A 46 16.74 -2.19 6.77
CA LYS A 46 17.53 -2.65 7.92
C LYS A 46 18.90 -2.00 8.14
N THR A 47 19.59 -1.57 7.07
CA THR A 47 20.91 -0.93 7.15
C THR A 47 20.87 0.46 6.55
N VAL A 48 21.72 1.37 7.04
CA VAL A 48 21.81 2.75 6.53
C VAL A 48 22.09 2.78 5.03
N ASP A 49 23.04 1.97 4.56
CA ASP A 49 23.42 1.95 3.14
C ASP A 49 22.29 1.47 2.23
N ALA A 50 21.66 0.34 2.57
CA ALA A 50 20.54 -0.19 1.79
C ALA A 50 19.35 0.78 1.79
N THR A 51 19.11 1.43 2.93
CA THR A 51 18.07 2.45 3.12
C THR A 51 18.31 3.66 2.23
N PHE A 52 19.51 4.22 2.29
CA PHE A 52 19.91 5.38 1.50
C PHE A 52 19.77 5.09 -0.01
N GLN A 53 20.28 3.94 -0.46
CA GLN A 53 20.15 3.52 -1.86
C GLN A 53 18.69 3.31 -2.29
N ALA A 54 17.84 2.78 -1.41
CA ALA A 54 16.42 2.59 -1.70
C ALA A 54 15.65 3.90 -1.82
N ILE A 55 15.98 4.90 -0.98
CA ILE A 55 15.42 6.25 -1.06
C ILE A 55 15.79 6.88 -2.40
N LEU A 56 17.08 6.90 -2.77
CA LEU A 56 17.52 7.46 -4.05
C LEU A 56 16.87 6.79 -5.25
N LYS A 57 16.76 5.46 -5.23
CA LYS A 57 16.06 4.70 -6.28
C LYS A 57 14.59 5.07 -6.36
N THR A 58 13.93 5.26 -5.21
CA THR A 58 12.52 5.65 -5.18
C THR A 58 12.34 7.07 -5.72
N ASN A 59 13.17 8.03 -5.31
CA ASN A 59 13.06 9.40 -5.80
C ASN A 59 13.26 9.49 -7.32
N LYS A 60 14.28 8.79 -7.84
CA LYS A 60 14.49 8.67 -9.28
C LYS A 60 13.31 8.01 -9.98
N TRP A 61 12.76 6.91 -9.44
CA TRP A 61 11.57 6.27 -9.99
C TRP A 61 10.37 7.21 -10.00
N ARG A 62 10.13 7.97 -8.92
CA ARG A 62 9.01 8.92 -8.82
C ARG A 62 9.06 9.97 -9.93
N GLU A 63 10.24 10.50 -10.21
CA GLU A 63 10.46 11.47 -11.28
C GLU A 63 10.24 10.83 -12.66
N GLN A 64 10.89 9.70 -12.94
CA GLN A 64 10.80 9.01 -14.24
C GLN A 64 9.39 8.51 -14.55
N TYR A 65 8.67 8.06 -13.51
CA TYR A 65 7.31 7.55 -13.64
C TYR A 65 6.25 8.66 -13.67
N GLY A 66 6.63 9.91 -13.37
CA GLY A 66 5.71 11.05 -13.37
C GLY A 66 4.68 11.00 -12.24
N VAL A 67 5.06 10.55 -11.05
CA VAL A 67 4.12 10.33 -9.92
C VAL A 67 3.35 11.61 -9.56
N SER A 68 3.99 12.77 -9.67
CA SER A 68 3.38 14.08 -9.38
C SER A 68 2.27 14.48 -10.36
N THR A 69 2.25 13.93 -11.58
CA THR A 69 1.27 14.26 -12.63
C THR A 69 0.26 13.13 -12.87
N LEU A 70 0.27 12.08 -12.04
CA LEU A 70 -0.66 10.95 -12.19
C LEU A 70 -2.12 11.36 -12.08
N ALA A 71 -2.44 12.40 -11.28
CA ALA A 71 -3.80 12.90 -11.10
C ALA A 71 -4.47 13.34 -12.42
N ASP A 72 -3.68 13.68 -13.42
CA ASP A 72 -4.15 14.12 -14.75
C ASP A 72 -4.20 12.96 -15.77
N SER A 73 -3.85 11.73 -15.35
CA SER A 73 -3.81 10.57 -16.23
C SER A 73 -5.21 10.03 -16.56
N GLU A 74 -5.42 9.66 -17.82
CA GLU A 74 -6.63 8.96 -18.27
C GLU A 74 -6.85 7.61 -17.54
N ALA A 75 -5.79 6.99 -17.00
CA ALA A 75 -5.87 5.78 -16.18
C ALA A 75 -6.89 5.91 -15.03
N ILE A 76 -6.99 7.08 -14.41
CA ILE A 76 -7.89 7.32 -13.28
C ILE A 76 -9.35 7.27 -13.72
N LYS A 77 -9.65 7.86 -14.88
CA LYS A 77 -11.00 7.83 -15.44
C LYS A 77 -11.37 6.41 -15.89
N LEU A 78 -10.43 5.72 -16.53
CA LEU A 78 -10.65 4.37 -17.07
C LEU A 78 -10.81 3.30 -15.98
N HIS A 79 -10.13 3.48 -14.83
CA HIS A 79 -10.06 2.45 -13.79
C HIS A 79 -10.70 2.86 -12.47
N GLY A 80 -11.41 3.99 -12.41
CA GLY A 80 -12.01 4.52 -11.17
C GLY A 80 -13.03 3.60 -10.47
N ASN A 81 -13.56 2.58 -11.16
CA ASN A 81 -14.41 1.55 -10.55
C ASN A 81 -13.62 0.40 -9.91
N LYS A 82 -12.30 0.28 -10.16
CA LYS A 82 -11.48 -0.83 -9.66
C LYS A 82 -10.97 -0.63 -8.24
N ALA A 83 -10.81 0.62 -7.79
CA ALA A 83 -10.45 0.95 -6.42
C ALA A 83 -10.90 2.36 -6.05
N ARG A 84 -11.10 2.61 -4.75
CA ARG A 84 -11.45 3.94 -4.23
C ARG A 84 -10.77 4.19 -2.89
N VAL A 85 -10.12 5.34 -2.75
CA VAL A 85 -9.65 5.82 -1.44
C VAL A 85 -10.82 6.47 -0.70
N LEU A 86 -11.28 5.83 0.38
CA LEU A 86 -12.49 6.25 1.08
C LEU A 86 -12.30 7.61 1.79
N ARG A 87 -13.43 8.27 2.06
CA ARG A 87 -13.47 9.49 2.87
C ARG A 87 -13.24 9.18 4.35
N HIS A 88 -13.86 8.11 4.82
CA HIS A 88 -13.76 7.67 6.21
C HIS A 88 -12.50 6.82 6.42
N ARG A 89 -12.06 6.78 7.67
CA ARG A 89 -10.90 6.00 8.13
C ARG A 89 -11.39 4.73 8.80
N ASP A 90 -10.47 3.81 9.01
CA ASP A 90 -10.72 2.66 9.85
C ASP A 90 -10.72 3.05 11.35
N CYS A 91 -10.99 2.08 12.22
CA CYS A 91 -11.13 2.31 13.66
C CYS A 91 -9.86 2.78 14.37
N VAL A 92 -8.68 2.70 13.73
CA VAL A 92 -7.42 3.22 14.26
C VAL A 92 -6.95 4.49 13.54
N GLY A 93 -7.71 4.99 12.55
CA GLY A 93 -7.41 6.23 11.84
C GLY A 93 -6.63 6.06 10.53
N ARG A 94 -6.41 4.83 10.05
CA ARG A 94 -5.74 4.58 8.77
C ARG A 94 -6.63 5.00 7.60
N PRO A 95 -6.09 5.68 6.58
CA PRO A 95 -6.77 5.82 5.30
C PRO A 95 -7.11 4.45 4.72
N VAL A 96 -8.32 4.32 4.17
CA VAL A 96 -8.83 3.06 3.62
C VAL A 96 -8.82 3.11 2.09
N ILE A 97 -8.17 2.13 1.46
CA ILE A 97 -8.28 1.85 0.03
C ILE A 97 -9.23 0.65 -0.13
N TYR A 98 -10.35 0.84 -0.80
CA TYR A 98 -11.33 -0.20 -1.08
C TYR A 98 -11.18 -0.72 -2.51
N ILE A 99 -11.15 -2.04 -2.69
CA ILE A 99 -10.91 -2.73 -3.97
C ILE A 99 -11.98 -3.82 -4.17
N PRO A 100 -13.04 -3.57 -4.94
CA PRO A 100 -13.99 -4.60 -5.35
C PRO A 100 -13.38 -5.47 -6.47
N ALA A 101 -12.92 -6.67 -6.12
CA ALA A 101 -12.17 -7.52 -7.04
C ALA A 101 -12.99 -7.99 -8.26
N LYS A 102 -14.33 -8.06 -8.14
CA LYS A 102 -15.26 -8.35 -9.24
C LYS A 102 -15.11 -7.42 -10.45
N ASN A 103 -14.61 -6.20 -10.25
CA ASN A 103 -14.45 -5.20 -11.31
C ASN A 103 -13.15 -5.36 -12.09
N HIS A 104 -12.32 -6.33 -11.72
CA HIS A 104 -11.10 -6.65 -12.45
C HIS A 104 -11.29 -7.85 -13.37
N ASN A 105 -10.65 -7.80 -14.53
CA ASN A 105 -10.56 -8.89 -15.49
C ASN A 105 -9.10 -9.02 -15.92
N SER A 106 -8.50 -10.20 -15.73
CA SER A 106 -7.11 -10.46 -16.05
C SER A 106 -6.84 -10.59 -17.55
N ASN A 107 -7.88 -10.82 -18.37
CA ASN A 107 -7.78 -10.99 -19.81
C ASN A 107 -7.88 -9.67 -20.59
N ASP A 108 -8.38 -8.60 -19.97
CA ASP A 108 -8.61 -7.31 -20.61
C ASP A 108 -8.02 -6.19 -19.75
N ARG A 109 -6.71 -6.00 -19.91
CA ARG A 109 -5.95 -5.06 -19.09
C ARG A 109 -4.72 -4.52 -19.81
N ASP A 110 -4.51 -3.22 -19.64
CA ASP A 110 -3.20 -2.61 -19.78
C ASP A 110 -2.54 -2.58 -18.39
N ILE A 111 -1.40 -3.27 -18.28
CA ILE A 111 -0.67 -3.40 -17.01
C ILE A 111 -0.12 -2.06 -16.54
N ASP A 112 0.36 -1.24 -17.47
CA ASP A 112 1.03 0.00 -17.16
C ASP A 112 0.01 1.03 -16.71
N GLU A 113 -1.14 1.13 -17.39
CA GLU A 113 -2.24 2.00 -16.97
C GLU A 113 -2.84 1.58 -15.62
N LEU A 114 -3.02 0.26 -15.38
CA LEU A 114 -3.46 -0.22 -14.07
C LEU A 114 -2.43 0.04 -12.98
N THR A 115 -1.14 -0.09 -13.29
CA THR A 115 -0.07 0.22 -12.33
C THR A 115 -0.06 1.71 -12.00
N LYS A 116 -0.25 2.61 -12.97
CA LYS A 116 -0.43 4.06 -12.74
C LYS A 116 -1.61 4.33 -11.80
N PHE A 117 -2.74 3.65 -12.03
CA PHE A 117 -3.92 3.79 -11.18
C PHE A 117 -3.69 3.29 -9.74
N ILE A 118 -2.97 2.17 -9.57
CA ILE A 118 -2.57 1.66 -8.25
C ILE A 118 -1.68 2.68 -7.53
N VAL A 119 -0.67 3.21 -8.21
CA VAL A 119 0.24 4.23 -7.66
C VAL A 119 -0.54 5.48 -7.26
N PHE A 120 -1.48 5.94 -8.09
CA PHE A 120 -2.37 7.05 -7.75
C PHE A 120 -3.17 6.79 -6.46
N CYS A 121 -3.79 5.61 -6.32
CA CYS A 121 -4.53 5.27 -5.11
C CYS A 121 -3.63 5.23 -3.86
N LEU A 122 -2.40 4.72 -3.98
CA LEU A 122 -1.43 4.73 -2.89
C LEU A 122 -1.01 6.15 -2.51
N GLU A 123 -0.74 7.03 -3.48
CA GLU A 123 -0.42 8.44 -3.23
C GLU A 123 -1.56 9.17 -2.54
N GLU A 124 -2.80 9.02 -3.03
CA GLU A 124 -3.98 9.65 -2.44
C GLU A 124 -4.24 9.17 -1.00
N ALA A 125 -4.04 7.87 -0.74
CA ALA A 125 -4.13 7.34 0.61
C ALA A 125 -3.00 7.87 1.51
N CYS A 126 -1.75 7.93 1.02
CA CYS A 126 -0.62 8.47 1.77
C CYS A 126 -0.79 9.96 2.12
N LYS A 127 -1.36 10.78 1.22
CA LYS A 127 -1.69 12.19 1.50
C LYS A 127 -2.70 12.36 2.63
N LYS A 128 -3.54 11.34 2.86
CA LYS A 128 -4.49 11.31 3.97
C LYS A 128 -3.85 10.78 5.27
N CYS A 129 -2.59 10.35 5.30
CA CYS A 129 -1.95 9.96 6.56
C CYS A 129 -1.66 11.19 7.44
N PHE A 130 -1.81 11.03 8.75
CA PHE A 130 -1.33 11.98 9.74
C PHE A 130 -0.12 11.36 10.41
N GLU A 131 1.08 11.60 9.88
CA GLU A 131 2.25 10.76 10.18
C GLU A 131 2.67 10.72 11.66
N GLU A 132 2.27 11.71 12.46
CA GLU A 132 2.46 11.73 13.91
C GLU A 132 1.58 10.73 14.67
N VAL A 133 0.45 10.32 14.09
CA VAL A 133 -0.55 9.45 14.72
C VAL A 133 -0.67 8.12 13.96
N VAL A 134 -0.87 8.21 12.64
CA VAL A 134 -1.06 7.06 11.76
C VAL A 134 -0.40 7.33 10.42
N ASP A 135 0.61 6.53 10.13
CA ASP A 135 1.38 6.61 8.89
C ASP A 135 1.25 5.38 7.99
N SER A 136 0.36 4.45 8.36
CA SER A 136 0.03 3.23 7.62
C SER A 136 -1.38 3.25 7.03
N LEU A 137 -1.64 2.30 6.13
CA LEU A 137 -2.84 2.20 5.31
C LEU A 137 -3.64 0.94 5.66
N CYS A 138 -4.96 1.02 5.49
CA CYS A 138 -5.85 -0.12 5.45
C CYS A 138 -6.22 -0.39 3.98
N ILE A 139 -5.97 -1.60 3.48
CA ILE A 139 -6.43 -2.02 2.15
C ILE A 139 -7.52 -3.06 2.34
N VAL A 140 -8.67 -2.88 1.69
CA VAL A 140 -9.80 -3.81 1.75
C VAL A 140 -10.00 -4.41 0.36
N PHE A 141 -9.81 -5.72 0.24
CA PHE A 141 -10.21 -6.48 -0.93
C PHE A 141 -11.59 -7.10 -0.68
N ASP A 142 -12.58 -6.63 -1.42
CA ASP A 142 -13.90 -7.26 -1.46
C ASP A 142 -13.96 -8.30 -2.56
N LEU A 143 -14.14 -9.56 -2.16
CA LEU A 143 -14.22 -10.70 -3.07
C LEU A 143 -15.68 -11.12 -3.36
N ALA A 144 -16.67 -10.29 -2.99
CA ALA A 144 -18.04 -10.50 -3.43
C ALA A 144 -18.13 -10.49 -4.97
N GLY A 145 -18.66 -11.55 -5.56
CA GLY A 145 -18.72 -11.71 -7.02
C GLY A 145 -17.38 -12.06 -7.68
N PHE A 146 -16.35 -12.38 -6.90
CA PHE A 146 -15.04 -12.78 -7.42
C PHE A 146 -15.12 -14.10 -8.18
N SER A 147 -14.55 -14.11 -9.40
CA SER A 147 -14.36 -15.30 -10.21
C SER A 147 -12.87 -15.50 -10.54
N THR A 148 -12.51 -16.63 -11.15
CA THR A 148 -11.12 -16.91 -11.53
C THR A 148 -10.58 -15.93 -12.58
N THR A 149 -11.44 -15.30 -13.39
CA THR A 149 -11.03 -14.25 -14.34
C THR A 149 -10.64 -12.95 -13.65
N CYS A 150 -11.07 -12.75 -12.40
CA CYS A 150 -10.63 -11.62 -11.58
C CYS A 150 -9.25 -11.85 -10.96
N MET A 151 -8.75 -13.09 -10.93
CA MET A 151 -7.44 -13.38 -10.36
C MET A 151 -6.32 -12.96 -11.30
N ASP A 152 -5.44 -12.10 -10.80
CA ASP A 152 -4.36 -11.52 -11.58
C ASP A 152 -3.05 -11.50 -10.79
N TYR A 153 -2.31 -12.60 -10.92
CA TYR A 153 -1.05 -12.78 -10.22
C TYR A 153 0.02 -11.73 -10.57
N GLN A 154 -0.02 -11.18 -11.78
CA GLN A 154 0.95 -10.16 -12.19
C GLN A 154 0.65 -8.83 -11.50
N LEU A 155 -0.62 -8.39 -11.42
CA LEU A 155 -0.96 -7.18 -10.67
C LEU A 155 -0.74 -7.35 -9.18
N VAL A 156 -1.06 -8.51 -8.62
CA VAL A 156 -0.78 -8.79 -7.20
C VAL A 156 0.72 -8.70 -6.93
N LYS A 157 1.57 -9.30 -7.78
CA LYS A 157 3.04 -9.16 -7.67
C LYS A 157 3.50 -7.71 -7.82
N ASN A 158 2.93 -6.96 -8.75
CA ASN A 158 3.25 -5.54 -8.94
C ASN A 158 2.89 -4.70 -7.70
N LEU A 159 1.71 -4.93 -7.11
CA LEU A 159 1.29 -4.24 -5.88
C LEU A 159 2.23 -4.58 -4.72
N ILE A 160 2.57 -5.86 -4.54
CA ILE A 160 3.53 -6.30 -3.51
C ILE A 160 4.89 -5.62 -3.73
N TRP A 161 5.35 -5.59 -4.98
CA TRP A 161 6.62 -4.95 -5.34
C TRP A 161 6.62 -3.44 -5.06
N LEU A 162 5.56 -2.72 -5.43
CA LEU A 162 5.39 -1.29 -5.12
C LEU A 162 5.42 -1.04 -3.61
N LEU A 163 4.64 -1.80 -2.84
CA LEU A 163 4.60 -1.71 -1.37
C LEU A 163 5.95 -2.03 -0.73
N SER A 164 6.73 -2.93 -1.33
CA SER A 164 8.02 -3.35 -0.79
C SER A 164 9.17 -2.40 -1.14
N LYS A 165 9.10 -1.73 -2.31
CA LYS A 165 10.21 -0.93 -2.85
C LYS A 165 10.00 0.57 -2.71
N HIS A 166 8.80 1.06 -2.96
CA HIS A 166 8.51 2.50 -3.07
C HIS A 166 7.59 3.02 -1.97
N TYR A 167 6.82 2.13 -1.33
CA TYR A 167 5.94 2.45 -0.21
C TYR A 167 6.24 1.58 1.03
N PRO A 168 7.52 1.44 1.43
CA PRO A 168 7.90 0.55 2.53
C PRO A 168 7.17 0.92 3.81
N GLU A 169 6.77 -0.10 4.57
CA GLU A 169 6.08 0.04 5.86
C GLU A 169 4.75 0.83 5.81
N ARG A 170 4.20 1.11 4.62
CA ARG A 170 2.88 1.77 4.50
C ARG A 170 1.70 0.82 4.70
N LEU A 171 1.83 -0.48 4.45
CA LEU A 171 0.73 -1.41 4.73
C LEU A 171 0.60 -1.63 6.24
N GLY A 172 -0.55 -1.26 6.82
CA GLY A 172 -0.89 -1.51 8.21
C GLY A 172 -1.75 -2.76 8.38
N VAL A 173 -2.82 -2.87 7.58
CA VAL A 173 -3.66 -4.07 7.49
C VAL A 173 -4.20 -4.24 6.06
N CYS A 174 -4.35 -5.49 5.63
CA CYS A 174 -5.02 -5.88 4.41
C CYS A 174 -6.20 -6.78 4.79
N LEU A 175 -7.43 -6.30 4.63
CA LEU A 175 -8.65 -7.06 4.94
C LEU A 175 -9.14 -7.74 3.67
N ILE A 176 -9.34 -9.06 3.75
CA ILE A 176 -10.00 -9.85 2.70
C ILE A 176 -11.41 -10.17 3.20
N ILE A 177 -12.42 -9.56 2.58
CA ILE A 177 -13.83 -9.77 2.92
C ILE A 177 -14.52 -10.59 1.83
N ASN A 178 -15.60 -11.29 2.18
CA ASN A 178 -16.42 -12.07 1.25
C ASN A 178 -15.62 -13.10 0.43
N ALA A 179 -14.56 -13.67 1.02
CA ALA A 179 -13.67 -14.59 0.32
C ALA A 179 -14.41 -15.88 -0.09
N PRO A 180 -14.49 -16.22 -1.39
CA PRO A 180 -15.07 -17.48 -1.82
C PRO A 180 -14.15 -18.65 -1.46
N GLY A 181 -14.71 -19.85 -1.30
CA GLY A 181 -13.96 -21.04 -0.88
C GLY A 181 -12.72 -21.36 -1.74
N ILE A 182 -12.73 -21.00 -3.04
CA ILE A 182 -11.57 -21.15 -3.94
C ILE A 182 -10.33 -20.36 -3.47
N PHE A 183 -10.50 -19.29 -2.69
CA PHE A 183 -9.40 -18.46 -2.22
C PHE A 183 -8.49 -19.19 -1.22
N SER A 184 -8.98 -20.27 -0.59
CA SER A 184 -8.16 -21.20 0.20
C SER A 184 -7.01 -21.81 -0.60
N THR A 185 -7.15 -21.94 -1.92
CA THR A 185 -6.10 -22.44 -2.83
C THR A 185 -5.20 -21.32 -3.36
N ILE A 186 -5.75 -20.12 -3.54
CA ILE A 186 -5.02 -18.95 -4.07
C ILE A 186 -4.08 -18.34 -3.01
N TRP A 187 -4.55 -18.21 -1.77
CA TRP A 187 -3.79 -17.57 -0.70
C TRP A 187 -2.41 -18.20 -0.44
N PRO A 188 -2.25 -19.54 -0.35
CA PRO A 188 -0.94 -20.16 -0.19
C PRO A 188 0.07 -19.76 -1.28
N ILE A 189 -0.39 -19.52 -2.51
CA ILE A 189 0.46 -19.07 -3.63
C ILE A 189 0.91 -17.63 -3.39
N ILE A 190 -0.02 -16.73 -3.09
CA ILE A 190 0.29 -15.32 -2.81
C ILE A 190 1.19 -15.18 -1.59
N ARG A 191 0.95 -15.98 -0.55
CA ARG A 191 1.70 -15.98 0.71
C ARG A 191 3.19 -16.26 0.50
N GLN A 192 3.59 -17.00 -0.54
CA GLN A 192 5.00 -17.25 -0.87
C GLN A 192 5.74 -16.00 -1.38
N TRP A 193 5.02 -14.96 -1.79
CA TRP A 193 5.60 -13.70 -2.28
C TRP A 193 5.70 -12.64 -1.18
N LEU A 194 5.14 -12.92 -0.01
CA LEU A 194 5.10 -12.02 1.14
C LEU A 194 6.13 -12.46 2.18
N ASP A 195 6.90 -11.49 2.68
CA ASP A 195 7.65 -11.68 3.91
C ASP A 195 6.71 -11.91 5.10
N GLU A 196 7.25 -12.42 6.20
CA GLU A 196 6.44 -12.80 7.35
C GLU A 196 5.69 -11.61 7.99
N ASN A 197 6.29 -10.42 8.01
CA ASN A 197 5.66 -9.23 8.57
C ASN A 197 4.48 -8.80 7.72
N THR A 198 4.65 -8.76 6.39
CA THR A 198 3.56 -8.40 5.46
C THR A 198 2.43 -9.43 5.48
N ALA A 199 2.76 -10.73 5.54
CA ALA A 199 1.75 -11.77 5.59
C ALA A 199 0.87 -11.71 6.85
N LYS A 200 1.44 -11.35 8.01
CA LYS A 200 0.69 -11.18 9.27
C LYS A 200 -0.33 -10.04 9.22
N LYS A 201 -0.17 -9.10 8.28
CA LYS A 201 -1.08 -7.97 8.08
C LYS A 201 -2.28 -8.34 7.21
N VAL A 202 -2.29 -9.51 6.56
CA VAL A 202 -3.42 -9.98 5.77
C VAL A 202 -4.39 -10.74 6.67
N ILE A 203 -5.61 -10.20 6.81
CA ILE A 203 -6.66 -10.73 7.67
C ILE A 203 -7.84 -11.14 6.80
N PHE A 204 -8.22 -12.41 6.90
CA PHE A 204 -9.48 -12.91 6.37
C PHE A 204 -10.59 -12.60 7.37
N VAL A 205 -11.65 -11.94 6.91
CA VAL A 205 -12.76 -11.51 7.75
C VAL A 205 -13.99 -12.32 7.35
N ASP A 206 -14.47 -13.14 8.28
CA ASP A 206 -15.52 -14.13 8.01
C ASP A 206 -16.94 -13.55 8.08
N ASN A 207 -17.14 -12.49 8.87
CA ASN A 207 -18.45 -11.89 9.11
C ASN A 207 -18.34 -10.40 9.46
N GLU A 208 -19.49 -9.73 9.48
CA GLU A 208 -19.59 -8.29 9.75
C GLU A 208 -19.12 -7.91 11.17
N ILE A 209 -19.36 -8.76 12.17
CA ILE A 209 -18.91 -8.50 13.55
C ILE A 209 -17.38 -8.45 13.62
N ASP A 210 -16.71 -9.33 12.88
CA ASP A 210 -15.25 -9.32 12.76
C ASP A 210 -14.76 -8.10 11.98
N LEU A 211 -15.50 -7.67 10.94
CA LEU A 211 -15.18 -6.44 10.19
C LEU A 211 -15.25 -5.19 11.07
N CYS A 212 -16.26 -5.10 11.95
CA CYS A 212 -16.44 -4.01 12.91
C CYS A 212 -15.25 -3.81 13.86
N LYS A 213 -14.40 -4.84 14.04
CA LYS A 213 -13.15 -4.69 14.80
C LYS A 213 -12.16 -3.77 14.10
N TYR A 214 -12.25 -3.64 12.77
CA TYR A 214 -11.32 -2.88 11.95
C TYR A 214 -11.93 -1.60 11.39
N LEU A 215 -13.16 -1.63 10.88
CA LEU A 215 -13.85 -0.46 10.32
C LEU A 215 -15.36 -0.60 10.43
N ILE A 216 -16.08 0.52 10.34
CA ILE A 216 -17.55 0.53 10.32
C ILE A 216 -18.01 0.09 8.91
N PRO A 217 -18.79 -0.99 8.75
CA PRO A 217 -19.19 -1.53 7.43
C PRO A 217 -19.85 -0.50 6.51
N ASP A 218 -20.65 0.43 7.05
CA ASP A 218 -21.36 1.47 6.31
C ASP A 218 -20.45 2.44 5.53
N ILE A 219 -19.14 2.46 5.83
CA ILE A 219 -18.20 3.28 5.05
C ILE A 219 -17.86 2.63 3.69
N LEU A 220 -18.13 1.33 3.54
CA LEU A 220 -17.81 0.59 2.33
C LEU A 220 -18.78 0.98 1.19
N PRO A 221 -18.28 1.27 -0.01
CA PRO A 221 -19.11 1.62 -1.15
C PRO A 221 -20.03 0.47 -1.58
N THR A 222 -21.29 0.78 -1.85
CA THR A 222 -22.25 -0.14 -2.50
C THR A 222 -22.45 0.17 -3.99
N ASP A 223 -21.92 1.29 -4.46
CA ASP A 223 -22.05 1.84 -5.81
C ASP A 223 -20.90 1.43 -6.76
N MET A 224 -20.03 0.52 -6.32
CA MET A 224 -18.86 0.05 -7.08
C MET A 224 -19.00 -1.38 -7.57
#